data_AF-A0A965UM49-F1
#
_entry.id   AF-A0A965UM49-F1
#
_cell.length_a   1.000
_cell.length_b   1.000
_cell.length_c   1.000
_cell.angle_alpha   90.00
_cell.angle_beta   90.00
_cell.angle_gamma   90.00
#
_symmetry.space_group_name_H-M   'P 1'
#
loop_
_entity.id
_entity.type
_entity.pdbx_description
1 polymer ?
#
loop_
_entity_poly.entity_id
_entity_poly.type
_entity_poly.pdbx_seq_one_letter_code
_entity_poly.pdbx_strand_id
1 'polypeptide(L)'
;MQTNKVPESVKVGKQNISIPQGEKFAPPTLVKAVMQVESAGKPKAVSPKGAAGLMQLMPGTAKDLGVTDRFDPQQNVEGGSKYLQQQLAKFGDSKLALAAYNWGPDNVSKAIKRLEAQDIAPTWDNIKKSAPTETKQYVDTVTYLQKYDDFDLAKIAAKVGSARLDSVLKKYKTGKKFTVGNVLDDLGLTTSDVKVKRSNVLSAASNLIEA
;
A
#
# COMPACT_ATOMS: atom_id res chain seq x y z
N MET A 1 23.44 -14.32 -18.11
CA MET A 1 24.16 -13.86 -16.90
C MET A 1 23.12 -13.29 -15.95
N GLN A 2 22.80 -14.01 -14.86
CA GLN A 2 21.89 -13.51 -13.83
C GLN A 2 22.65 -12.45 -13.04
N THR A 3 22.23 -11.19 -13.12
CA THR A 3 22.79 -10.14 -12.27
C THR A 3 22.38 -10.45 -10.84
N ASN A 4 23.35 -10.73 -9.97
CA ASN A 4 23.16 -10.84 -8.52
C ASN A 4 22.75 -9.45 -8.00
N LYS A 5 21.46 -9.11 -8.17
CA LYS A 5 20.85 -7.93 -7.58
C LYS A 5 20.75 -8.21 -6.08
N VAL A 6 21.38 -7.37 -5.25
CA VAL A 6 21.24 -7.44 -3.79
C VAL A 6 19.75 -7.54 -3.45
N PRO A 7 19.32 -8.47 -2.57
CA PRO A 7 17.92 -8.60 -2.21
C PRO A 7 17.40 -7.26 -1.71
N GLU A 8 16.29 -6.80 -2.28
CA GLU A 8 15.65 -5.57 -1.84
C GLU A 8 15.22 -5.74 -0.38
N SER A 9 15.47 -4.73 0.46
CA SER A 9 15.20 -4.81 1.89
C SER A 9 14.69 -3.48 2.44
N VAL A 10 13.92 -3.56 3.52
CA VAL A 10 13.39 -2.39 4.24
C VAL A 10 13.84 -2.45 5.68
N LYS A 11 14.31 -1.30 6.21
CA LYS A 11 14.61 -1.16 7.62
C LYS A 11 13.34 -1.01 8.44
N VAL A 12 13.16 -1.92 9.40
CA VAL A 12 12.08 -1.91 10.37
C VAL A 12 12.71 -1.87 11.77
N GLY A 13 12.78 -0.67 12.35
CA GLY A 13 13.54 -0.43 13.57
C GLY A 13 15.02 -0.76 13.38
N LYS A 14 15.51 -1.77 14.13
CA LYS A 14 16.91 -2.25 14.03
C LYS A 14 17.08 -3.42 13.04
N GLN A 15 15.99 -3.95 12.49
CA GLN A 15 16.01 -5.13 11.62
C GLN A 15 15.99 -4.73 10.14
N ASN A 16 16.72 -5.47 9.31
CA ASN A 16 16.60 -5.41 7.85
C ASN A 16 15.71 -6.56 7.41
N ILE A 17 14.54 -6.25 6.87
CA ILE A 17 13.58 -7.25 6.39
C ILE A 17 13.76 -7.40 4.89
N SER A 18 13.93 -8.63 4.42
CA SER A 18 14.07 -8.90 2.98
C SER A 18 12.70 -8.87 2.32
N ILE A 19 12.60 -8.11 1.23
CA ILE A 19 11.42 -8.11 0.37
C ILE A 19 11.55 -9.29 -0.60
N PRO A 20 10.63 -10.28 -0.52
CA PRO A 20 10.73 -11.49 -1.32
C PRO A 20 10.50 -11.19 -2.81
N GLN A 21 11.14 -11.98 -3.67
CA GLN A 21 11.14 -11.81 -5.12
C GLN A 21 10.85 -13.14 -5.83
N GLY A 22 10.33 -13.06 -7.05
CA GLY A 22 9.98 -14.21 -7.89
C GLY A 22 8.47 -14.31 -8.13
N GLU A 23 8.06 -15.20 -9.05
CA GLU A 23 6.70 -15.27 -9.58
C GLU A 23 5.60 -15.55 -8.52
N LYS A 24 5.99 -16.17 -7.40
CA LYS A 24 5.08 -16.47 -6.27
C LYS A 24 4.84 -15.26 -5.35
N PHE A 25 5.48 -14.13 -5.61
CA PHE A 25 5.44 -12.93 -4.78
C PHE A 25 5.07 -11.71 -5.61
N ALA A 26 4.40 -10.76 -4.97
CA ALA A 26 4.06 -9.51 -5.61
C ALA A 26 5.33 -8.69 -5.88
N PRO A 27 5.31 -7.78 -6.88
CA PRO A 27 6.45 -6.92 -7.17
C PRO A 27 6.93 -6.16 -5.91
N PRO A 28 8.25 -6.10 -5.63
CA PRO A 28 8.76 -5.49 -4.42
C PRO A 28 8.27 -4.06 -4.15
N THR A 29 8.16 -3.24 -5.20
CA THR A 29 7.65 -1.87 -5.11
C THR A 29 6.21 -1.82 -4.58
N LEU A 30 5.37 -2.77 -5.00
CA LEU A 30 4.00 -2.89 -4.52
C LEU A 30 3.95 -3.42 -3.08
N VAL A 31 4.80 -4.40 -2.74
CA VAL A 31 4.90 -4.94 -1.37
C VAL A 31 5.27 -3.84 -0.37
N LYS A 32 6.26 -3.00 -0.70
CA LYS A 32 6.66 -1.84 0.12
C LYS A 32 5.52 -0.84 0.27
N ALA A 33 4.82 -0.52 -0.81
CA ALA A 33 3.68 0.39 -0.80
C ALA A 33 2.55 -0.12 0.10
N VAL A 34 2.17 -1.40 -0.03
CA VAL A 34 1.17 -2.04 0.83
C VAL A 34 1.62 -2.01 2.29
N MET A 35 2.83 -2.47 2.60
CA MET A 35 3.37 -2.46 3.97
C MET A 35 3.32 -1.07 4.62
N GLN A 36 3.62 -0.02 3.84
CA GLN A 36 3.56 1.35 4.34
C GLN A 36 2.13 1.77 4.71
N VAL A 37 1.12 1.42 3.91
CA VAL A 37 -0.28 1.74 4.20
C VAL A 37 -0.81 0.90 5.36
N GLU A 38 -0.48 -0.39 5.40
CA GLU A 38 -1.00 -1.34 6.38
C GLU A 38 -0.52 -1.05 7.81
N SER A 39 0.77 -0.71 7.98
CA SER A 39 1.35 -0.59 9.33
C SER A 39 2.28 0.60 9.52
N ALA A 40 2.62 1.35 8.46
CA ALA A 40 3.71 2.32 8.46
C ALA A 40 5.03 1.72 8.98
N GLY A 41 5.30 0.46 8.63
CA GLY A 41 6.50 -0.25 9.06
C GLY A 41 6.49 -0.69 10.53
N LYS A 42 5.33 -0.79 11.18
CA LYS A 42 5.21 -1.20 12.58
C LYS A 42 4.92 -2.71 12.70
N PRO A 43 5.90 -3.53 13.09
CA PRO A 43 5.75 -4.99 13.07
C PRO A 43 4.80 -5.53 14.16
N LYS A 44 4.45 -4.70 15.14
CA LYS A 44 3.51 -5.04 16.22
C LYS A 44 2.14 -4.38 16.07
N ALA A 45 1.84 -3.80 14.90
CA ALA A 45 0.53 -3.20 14.64
C ALA A 45 -0.58 -4.26 14.67
N VAL A 46 -1.71 -3.90 15.27
CA VAL A 46 -2.93 -4.72 15.32
C VAL A 46 -4.14 -3.85 14.99
N SER A 47 -4.97 -4.27 14.05
CA SER A 47 -6.22 -3.59 13.72
C SER A 47 -7.35 -3.96 14.68
N PRO A 48 -8.43 -3.15 14.77
CA PRO A 48 -9.61 -3.51 15.55
C PRO A 48 -10.26 -4.84 15.13
N LYS A 49 -10.08 -5.24 13.86
CA LYS A 49 -10.59 -6.50 13.30
C LYS A 49 -9.64 -7.68 13.55
N GLY A 50 -8.47 -7.45 14.16
CA GLY A 50 -7.50 -8.47 14.51
C GLY A 50 -6.46 -8.79 13.42
N ALA A 51 -6.35 -7.97 12.38
CA ALA A 51 -5.25 -8.02 11.43
C ALA A 51 -3.94 -7.63 12.12
N ALA A 52 -2.80 -8.25 11.77
CA ALA A 52 -1.56 -8.06 12.53
C ALA A 52 -0.30 -8.02 11.68
N GLY A 53 0.71 -7.31 12.18
CA GLY A 53 2.05 -7.23 11.58
C GLY A 53 2.18 -6.23 10.44
N LEU A 54 3.30 -6.31 9.73
CA LEU A 54 3.72 -5.32 8.72
C LEU A 54 2.75 -5.14 7.55
N MET A 55 2.16 -6.24 7.10
CA MET A 55 1.20 -6.31 5.99
C MET A 55 -0.21 -6.67 6.47
N GLN A 56 -0.48 -6.55 7.78
CA GLN A 56 -1.79 -6.72 8.41
C GLN A 56 -2.54 -8.00 7.98
N LEU A 57 -1.92 -9.16 8.20
CA LEU A 57 -2.57 -10.44 7.90
C LEU A 57 -3.65 -10.78 8.94
N MET A 58 -4.83 -11.19 8.46
CA MET A 58 -5.86 -11.81 9.31
C MET A 58 -5.40 -13.20 9.79
N PRO A 59 -5.89 -13.70 10.95
CA PRO A 59 -5.43 -14.97 11.50
C PRO A 59 -5.63 -16.17 10.55
N GLY A 60 -6.80 -16.26 9.91
CA GLY A 60 -7.10 -17.33 8.94
C GLY A 60 -6.18 -17.28 7.73
N THR A 61 -6.05 -16.11 7.12
CA THR A 61 -5.15 -15.88 5.97
C THR A 61 -3.70 -16.24 6.31
N ALA A 62 -3.21 -15.84 7.48
CA ALA A 62 -1.85 -16.20 7.91
C ALA A 62 -1.66 -17.72 8.02
N LYS A 63 -2.64 -18.43 8.61
CA LYS A 63 -2.63 -19.89 8.70
C LYS A 63 -2.57 -20.55 7.32
N ASP A 64 -3.43 -20.10 6.39
CA ASP A 64 -3.50 -20.64 5.03
C ASP A 64 -2.19 -20.43 4.24
N LEU A 65 -1.41 -19.41 4.61
CA LEU A 65 -0.13 -19.07 4.00
C LEU A 65 1.08 -19.68 4.71
N GLY A 66 0.86 -20.44 5.79
CA GLY A 66 1.93 -21.05 6.59
C GLY A 66 2.70 -20.06 7.49
N VAL A 67 2.13 -18.89 7.79
CA VAL A 67 2.71 -17.91 8.71
C VAL A 67 2.40 -18.34 10.14
N THR A 68 3.43 -18.75 10.89
CA THR A 68 3.29 -19.25 12.27
C THR A 68 3.26 -18.13 13.31
N ASP A 69 3.94 -17.01 13.04
CA ASP A 69 3.88 -15.80 13.85
C ASP A 69 3.63 -14.57 12.96
N ARG A 70 2.45 -13.94 13.11
CA ARG A 70 2.09 -12.72 12.35
C ARG A 70 2.89 -11.50 12.79
N PHE A 71 3.54 -11.54 13.94
CA PHE A 71 4.38 -10.46 14.45
C PHE A 71 5.87 -10.68 14.18
N ASP A 72 6.23 -11.81 13.56
CA ASP A 72 7.53 -11.99 12.94
C ASP A 72 7.56 -11.20 11.62
N PRO A 73 8.43 -10.18 11.50
CA PRO A 73 8.42 -9.29 10.34
C PRO A 73 8.68 -10.00 9.02
N GLN A 74 9.58 -10.99 8.99
CA GLN A 74 9.98 -11.69 7.77
C GLN A 74 8.86 -12.61 7.30
N GLN A 75 8.30 -13.43 8.20
CA GLN A 75 7.16 -14.30 7.87
C GLN A 75 5.94 -13.48 7.42
N ASN A 76 5.69 -12.34 8.07
CA ASN A 76 4.54 -11.49 7.74
C ASN A 76 4.67 -10.87 6.33
N VAL A 77 5.84 -10.35 5.98
CA VAL A 77 6.09 -9.79 4.64
C VAL A 77 6.05 -10.87 3.57
N GLU A 78 6.60 -12.06 3.85
CA GLU A 78 6.52 -13.19 2.91
C GLU A 78 5.09 -13.67 2.69
N GLY A 79 4.31 -13.83 3.76
CA GLY A 79 2.90 -14.21 3.69
C GLY A 79 2.07 -13.15 2.95
N GLY A 80 2.18 -11.89 3.36
CA GLY A 80 1.45 -10.79 2.73
C GLY A 80 1.79 -10.61 1.25
N SER A 81 3.06 -10.75 0.88
CA SER A 81 3.47 -10.70 -0.53
C SER A 81 2.91 -11.85 -1.36
N LYS A 82 2.86 -13.08 -0.82
CA LYS A 82 2.20 -14.22 -1.49
C LYS A 82 0.71 -13.98 -1.65
N TYR A 83 0.05 -13.50 -0.60
CA TYR A 83 -1.39 -13.21 -0.65
C TYR A 83 -1.71 -12.15 -1.70
N LEU A 84 -0.93 -11.07 -1.73
CA LEU A 84 -1.07 -10.02 -2.74
C LEU A 84 -0.86 -10.56 -4.16
N GLN A 85 0.13 -11.43 -4.36
CA GLN A 85 0.33 -12.10 -5.64
C GLN A 85 -0.86 -12.98 -6.05
N GLN A 86 -1.47 -13.70 -5.12
CA GLN A 86 -2.69 -14.47 -5.40
C GLN A 86 -3.82 -13.56 -5.88
N GLN A 87 -3.94 -12.34 -5.33
CA GLN A 87 -4.97 -11.39 -5.76
C GLN A 87 -4.65 -10.83 -7.16
N LEU A 88 -3.38 -10.51 -7.43
CA LEU A 88 -2.93 -10.10 -8.76
C LEU A 88 -3.25 -11.16 -9.82
N ALA A 89 -2.92 -12.42 -9.53
CA ALA A 89 -3.21 -13.54 -10.42
C ALA A 89 -4.71 -13.76 -10.64
N LYS A 90 -5.52 -13.63 -9.57
CA LYS A 90 -6.97 -13.86 -9.63
C LYS A 90 -7.71 -12.77 -10.43
N PHE A 91 -7.31 -11.51 -10.28
CA PHE A 91 -8.07 -10.39 -10.83
C PHE A 91 -7.46 -9.77 -12.08
N GLY A 92 -6.17 -10.03 -12.38
CA GLY A 92 -5.49 -9.53 -13.58
C GLY A 92 -5.25 -8.01 -13.64
N ASP A 93 -5.87 -7.25 -12.74
CA ASP A 93 -5.73 -5.81 -12.58
C ASP A 93 -5.24 -5.48 -11.17
N SER A 94 -4.22 -4.62 -11.09
CA SER A 94 -3.57 -4.29 -9.81
C SER A 94 -4.50 -3.55 -8.84
N LYS A 95 -5.40 -2.70 -9.33
CA LYS A 95 -6.34 -1.97 -8.49
C LYS A 95 -7.42 -2.89 -7.94
N LEU A 96 -7.90 -3.84 -8.75
CA LEU A 96 -8.82 -4.88 -8.28
C LEU A 96 -8.17 -5.81 -7.26
N ALA A 97 -6.89 -6.16 -7.46
CA ALA A 97 -6.13 -6.96 -6.50
C ALA A 97 -5.96 -6.23 -5.16
N LEU A 98 -5.66 -4.93 -5.18
CA LEU A 98 -5.58 -4.10 -3.97
C LEU A 98 -6.94 -3.95 -3.29
N ALA A 99 -8.01 -3.78 -4.08
CA ALA A 99 -9.36 -3.76 -3.54
C ALA A 99 -9.70 -5.10 -2.87
N ALA A 100 -9.32 -6.23 -3.46
CA ALA A 100 -9.53 -7.55 -2.89
C ALA A 100 -8.69 -7.80 -1.63
N TYR A 101 -7.46 -7.27 -1.59
CA TYR A 101 -6.59 -7.35 -0.42
C TYR A 101 -7.25 -6.66 0.81
N ASN A 102 -7.83 -5.47 0.61
CA ASN A 102 -8.42 -4.68 1.69
C ASN A 102 -9.90 -5.02 1.97
N TRP A 103 -10.74 -5.11 0.94
CA TRP A 103 -12.18 -5.34 1.05
C TRP A 103 -12.55 -6.83 1.07
N GLY A 104 -11.61 -7.71 0.75
CA GLY A 104 -11.80 -9.15 0.63
C GLY A 104 -12.17 -9.57 -0.81
N PRO A 105 -11.59 -10.67 -1.31
CA PRO A 105 -11.78 -11.13 -2.69
C PRO A 105 -13.22 -11.46 -3.04
N ASP A 106 -13.99 -11.99 -2.09
CA ASP A 106 -15.38 -12.39 -2.34
C ASP A 106 -16.28 -11.18 -2.62
N ASN A 107 -16.00 -10.05 -1.98
CA ASN A 107 -16.74 -8.81 -2.21
C ASN A 107 -16.45 -8.26 -3.60
N VAL A 108 -15.17 -8.26 -4.02
CA VAL A 108 -14.78 -7.87 -5.37
C VAL A 108 -15.39 -8.82 -6.40
N SER A 109 -15.32 -10.14 -6.20
CA SER A 109 -15.95 -11.12 -7.09
C SER A 109 -17.47 -10.95 -7.20
N LYS A 110 -18.17 -10.61 -6.11
CA LYS A 110 -19.60 -10.28 -6.16
C LYS A 110 -19.88 -9.00 -6.95
N ALA A 111 -19.04 -7.97 -6.80
CA ALA A 111 -19.16 -6.73 -7.56
C ALA A 111 -18.94 -6.95 -9.07
N ILE A 112 -17.92 -7.75 -9.43
CA ILE A 112 -17.65 -8.17 -10.82
C ILE A 112 -18.89 -8.83 -11.42
N LYS A 113 -19.42 -9.88 -10.76
CA LYS A 113 -20.60 -10.60 -11.25
C LYS A 113 -21.82 -9.71 -11.47
N ARG A 114 -22.01 -8.69 -10.62
CA ARG A 114 -23.12 -7.73 -10.77
C ARG A 114 -22.95 -6.83 -11.98
N LEU A 115 -21.72 -6.38 -12.27
CA LEU A 115 -21.44 -5.55 -13.44
C LEU A 115 -21.54 -6.37 -14.73
N GLU A 116 -21.01 -7.59 -14.74
CA GLU A 116 -21.13 -8.52 -15.87
C GLU A 116 -22.60 -8.84 -16.20
N ALA A 117 -23.44 -9.07 -15.18
CA ALA A 117 -24.87 -9.28 -15.36
C ALA A 117 -25.61 -8.05 -15.94
N GLN A 118 -24.99 -6.87 -15.89
CA GLN A 118 -25.49 -5.63 -16.49
C GLN A 118 -24.79 -5.29 -17.81
N ASP A 119 -23.97 -6.21 -18.34
CA ASP A 119 -23.11 -5.99 -19.52
C ASP A 119 -22.17 -4.77 -19.36
N ILE A 120 -21.70 -4.54 -18.13
CA ILE A 120 -20.76 -3.48 -17.78
C ILE A 120 -19.38 -4.09 -17.52
N ALA A 121 -18.36 -3.55 -18.17
CA ALA A 121 -16.98 -3.98 -17.95
C ALA A 121 -16.56 -3.86 -16.46
N PRO A 122 -16.03 -4.93 -15.83
CA PRO A 122 -15.71 -4.96 -14.41
C PRO A 122 -14.38 -4.27 -14.07
N THR A 123 -14.16 -3.06 -14.58
CA THR A 123 -12.97 -2.26 -14.29
C THR A 123 -13.04 -1.65 -12.88
N TRP A 124 -11.89 -1.23 -12.34
CA TRP A 124 -11.86 -0.50 -11.07
C TRP A 124 -12.78 0.75 -11.09
N ASP A 125 -12.86 1.46 -12.21
CA ASP A 125 -13.71 2.66 -12.32
C ASP A 125 -15.21 2.36 -12.16
N ASN A 126 -15.64 1.17 -12.52
CA ASN A 126 -17.01 0.72 -12.28
C ASN A 126 -17.16 0.09 -10.89
N ILE A 127 -16.22 -0.74 -10.44
CA ILE A 127 -16.28 -1.40 -9.14
C ILE A 127 -16.24 -0.39 -7.99
N LYS A 128 -15.39 0.65 -8.08
CA LYS A 128 -15.23 1.67 -7.03
C LYS A 128 -16.51 2.44 -6.71
N LYS A 129 -17.50 2.43 -7.61
CA LYS A 129 -18.82 3.04 -7.35
C LYS A 129 -19.56 2.34 -6.21
N SER A 130 -19.30 1.05 -6.01
CA SER A 130 -19.93 0.21 -4.96
C SER A 130 -18.98 -0.20 -3.83
N ALA A 131 -17.67 0.07 -3.96
CA ALA A 131 -16.68 -0.25 -2.94
C ALA A 131 -16.81 0.66 -1.70
N PRO A 132 -16.42 0.19 -0.49
CA PRO A 132 -16.32 1.04 0.70
C PRO A 132 -15.35 2.20 0.48
N THR A 133 -15.61 3.36 1.10
CA THR A 133 -14.74 4.54 1.00
C THR A 133 -13.30 4.23 1.43
N GLU A 134 -13.13 3.48 2.54
CA GLU A 134 -11.83 3.00 3.03
C GLU A 134 -11.05 2.24 1.95
N THR A 135 -11.71 1.36 1.19
CA THR A 135 -11.08 0.59 0.11
C THR A 135 -10.68 1.47 -1.07
N LYS A 136 -11.48 2.49 -1.41
CA LYS A 136 -11.12 3.42 -2.49
C LYS A 136 -9.83 4.17 -2.14
N GLN A 137 -9.79 4.75 -0.95
CA GLN A 137 -8.61 5.43 -0.42
C GLN A 137 -7.39 4.49 -0.35
N TYR A 138 -7.59 3.24 0.07
CA TYR A 138 -6.54 2.23 0.12
C TYR A 138 -5.93 1.98 -1.25
N VAL A 139 -6.75 1.62 -2.25
CA VAL A 139 -6.29 1.33 -3.62
C VAL A 139 -5.52 2.51 -4.19
N ASP A 140 -6.05 3.71 -3.99
CA ASP A 140 -5.47 4.93 -4.49
C ASP A 140 -4.14 5.28 -3.81
N THR A 141 -4.05 5.13 -2.48
CA THR A 141 -2.83 5.40 -1.70
C THR A 141 -1.73 4.41 -2.05
N VAL A 142 -2.06 3.12 -2.15
CA VAL A 142 -1.06 2.10 -2.52
C VAL A 142 -0.60 2.29 -3.97
N THR A 143 -1.51 2.54 -4.91
CA THR A 143 -1.15 2.81 -6.32
C THR A 143 -0.24 4.03 -6.43
N TYR A 144 -0.52 5.07 -5.63
CA TYR A 144 0.35 6.23 -5.53
C TYR A 144 1.74 5.84 -5.02
N LEU A 145 1.85 5.25 -3.84
CA LEU A 145 3.14 4.87 -3.24
C LEU A 145 3.94 3.92 -4.13
N GLN A 146 3.29 2.97 -4.81
CA GLN A 146 3.94 2.06 -5.76
C GLN A 146 4.60 2.81 -6.92
N LYS A 147 3.93 3.85 -7.45
CA LYS A 147 4.43 4.66 -8.58
C LYS A 147 5.62 5.54 -8.17
N TYR A 148 5.74 5.84 -6.89
CA TYR A 148 6.79 6.69 -6.34
C TYR A 148 7.61 5.93 -5.31
N ASP A 149 8.25 4.88 -5.83
CA ASP A 149 9.19 3.96 -5.18
C ASP A 149 10.22 4.63 -4.22
N ASP A 150 10.35 5.96 -4.30
CA ASP A 150 11.31 6.84 -3.64
C ASP A 150 10.71 8.00 -2.81
N PHE A 151 9.53 7.86 -2.17
CA PHE A 151 9.30 8.69 -0.97
C PHE A 151 10.23 8.20 0.12
N ASP A 152 11.50 8.62 0.04
CA ASP A 152 12.48 8.42 1.08
C ASP A 152 12.08 9.30 2.27
N LEU A 153 11.13 8.79 3.04
CA LEU A 153 10.60 9.43 4.24
C LEU A 153 11.74 9.68 5.24
N ALA A 154 12.79 8.87 5.21
CA ALA A 154 13.99 9.10 6.01
C ALA A 154 14.76 10.33 5.52
N LYS A 155 14.91 10.53 4.21
CA LYS A 155 15.52 11.74 3.63
C LYS A 155 14.65 12.99 3.80
N ILE A 156 13.34 12.86 3.69
CA ILE A 156 12.40 13.94 4.01
C ILE A 156 12.50 14.28 5.50
N ALA A 157 12.46 13.29 6.39
CA ALA A 157 12.63 13.47 7.83
C ALA A 157 14.01 14.02 8.19
N ALA A 158 15.08 13.64 7.48
CA ALA A 158 16.41 14.20 7.65
C ALA A 158 16.45 15.67 7.23
N LYS A 159 15.63 16.08 6.27
CA LYS A 159 15.58 17.45 5.75
C LYS A 159 14.65 18.37 6.55
N VAL A 160 13.55 17.85 7.09
CA VAL A 160 12.51 18.65 7.76
C VAL A 160 12.34 18.33 9.25
N GLY A 161 12.97 17.27 9.74
CA GLY A 161 12.83 16.72 11.08
C GLY A 161 11.66 15.73 11.20
N SER A 162 11.90 14.58 11.85
CA SER A 162 10.88 13.52 12.01
C SER A 162 9.62 14.00 12.75
N ALA A 163 9.77 14.84 13.77
CA ALA A 163 8.63 15.40 14.51
C ALA A 163 7.75 16.33 13.64
N ARG A 164 8.37 17.07 12.71
CA ARG A 164 7.67 17.93 11.77
C ARG A 164 6.98 17.11 10.69
N LEU A 165 7.67 16.11 10.15
CA LEU A 165 7.08 15.18 9.19
C LEU A 165 5.86 14.48 9.79
N ASP A 166 5.96 13.95 11.01
CA ASP A 166 4.85 13.29 11.70
C ASP A 166 3.69 14.25 12.01
N SER A 167 3.98 15.50 12.40
CA SER A 167 2.98 16.52 12.66
C SER A 167 2.23 16.89 11.39
N VAL A 168 2.95 17.12 10.29
CA VAL A 168 2.37 17.46 8.99
C VAL A 168 1.53 16.29 8.47
N LEU A 169 2.06 15.07 8.46
CA LEU A 169 1.31 13.88 8.04
C LEU A 169 0.07 13.64 8.92
N LYS A 170 0.09 13.98 10.21
CA LYS A 170 -1.09 13.91 11.09
C LYS A 170 -2.18 14.93 10.73
N LYS A 171 -1.84 16.15 10.30
CA LYS A 171 -2.83 17.16 9.82
C LYS A 171 -3.65 16.61 8.66
N TYR A 172 -2.97 15.82 7.83
CA TYR A 172 -3.46 15.20 6.62
C TYR A 172 -4.10 13.81 6.84
N LYS A 173 -4.25 13.37 8.09
CA LYS A 173 -5.09 12.21 8.46
C LYS A 173 -6.55 12.59 8.72
N THR A 174 -6.88 13.86 8.58
CA THR A 174 -8.24 14.37 8.81
C THR A 174 -8.92 14.58 7.47
N GLY A 175 -10.21 14.22 7.39
CA GLY A 175 -11.27 14.38 6.37
C GLY A 175 -11.18 15.38 5.21
N LYS A 176 -10.16 16.23 5.17
CA LYS A 176 -10.05 17.40 4.33
C LYS A 176 -9.28 17.10 3.07
N LYS A 177 -9.70 17.78 2.00
CA LYS A 177 -9.05 17.71 0.71
C LYS A 177 -7.64 18.31 0.76
N PHE A 178 -6.59 17.53 0.47
CA PHE A 178 -5.23 18.04 0.31
C PHE A 178 -4.50 17.46 -0.88
N THR A 179 -3.54 18.22 -1.38
CA THR A 179 -2.65 17.84 -2.47
C THR A 179 -1.26 17.52 -1.95
N VAL A 180 -0.47 16.79 -2.73
CA VAL A 180 0.96 16.62 -2.48
C VAL A 180 1.68 17.98 -2.45
N GLY A 181 1.20 18.97 -3.20
CA GLY A 181 1.67 20.35 -3.10
C GLY A 181 1.51 20.89 -1.69
N ASN A 182 0.33 20.70 -1.07
CA ASN A 182 0.09 21.15 0.31
C ASN A 182 0.98 20.43 1.33
N VAL A 183 1.21 19.13 1.17
CA VAL A 183 2.13 18.38 2.04
C VAL A 183 3.56 18.90 1.88
N LEU A 184 4.00 19.16 0.66
CA LEU A 184 5.33 19.70 0.39
C LEU A 184 5.47 21.14 0.90
N ASP A 185 4.47 21.99 0.69
CA ASP A 185 4.42 23.38 1.18
C ASP A 185 4.51 23.43 2.71
N ASP A 186 3.75 22.59 3.41
CA ASP A 186 3.80 22.49 4.88
C ASP A 186 5.15 21.95 5.41
N LEU A 187 5.77 21.06 4.64
CA LEU A 187 7.12 20.59 4.90
C LEU A 187 8.19 21.60 4.49
N GLY A 188 7.84 22.67 3.77
CA GLY A 188 8.79 23.64 3.21
C GLY A 188 9.66 23.03 2.11
N LEU A 189 9.11 22.09 1.35
CA LEU A 189 9.76 21.32 0.30
C LEU A 189 9.15 21.60 -1.07
N THR A 190 9.91 21.30 -2.10
CA THR A 190 9.54 21.38 -3.49
C THR A 190 9.64 19.99 -4.13
N THR A 191 9.04 19.81 -5.32
CA THR A 191 9.17 18.54 -6.07
C THR A 191 10.63 18.19 -6.42
N SER A 192 11.51 19.19 -6.51
CA SER A 192 12.96 19.04 -6.67
C SER A 192 13.63 18.42 -5.45
N ASP A 193 13.10 18.63 -4.25
CA ASP A 193 13.65 18.09 -3.01
C ASP A 193 13.39 16.59 -2.85
N VAL A 194 12.39 16.07 -3.56
CA VAL A 194 11.88 14.68 -3.49
C VAL A 194 12.14 13.88 -4.76
N LYS A 195 12.74 14.46 -5.81
CA LYS A 195 12.98 13.82 -7.13
C LYS A 195 11.70 13.25 -7.79
N VAL A 196 10.56 13.90 -7.62
CA VAL A 196 9.27 13.42 -8.18
C VAL A 196 8.92 14.19 -9.47
N LYS A 197 8.68 13.50 -10.60
CA LYS A 197 8.26 14.15 -11.86
C LYS A 197 6.86 14.79 -11.74
N ARG A 198 6.76 16.08 -12.11
CA ARG A 198 5.57 16.97 -12.01
C ARG A 198 4.26 16.37 -12.55
N SER A 199 4.30 15.67 -13.68
CA SER A 199 3.11 15.07 -14.32
C SER A 199 2.46 13.95 -13.52
N ASN A 200 3.19 13.34 -12.59
CA ASN A 200 2.65 12.28 -11.76
C ASN A 200 1.95 12.83 -10.49
N VAL A 201 2.31 14.05 -10.05
CA VAL A 201 1.93 14.66 -8.75
C VAL A 201 0.47 15.13 -8.73
N LEU A 202 -0.08 15.50 -9.89
CA LEU A 202 -1.46 15.97 -10.03
C LEU A 202 -2.49 14.85 -9.77
N SER A 203 -2.16 13.59 -10.07
CA SER A 203 -3.08 12.45 -9.87
C SER A 203 -3.06 11.89 -8.44
N ALA A 204 -1.93 12.05 -7.75
CA ALA A 204 -1.74 11.67 -6.35
C ALA A 204 -2.54 12.50 -5.36
N ALA A 205 -2.56 13.80 -5.66
CA ALA A 205 -3.20 14.84 -4.89
C ALA A 205 -4.72 14.71 -4.86
N SER A 206 -5.34 14.02 -5.82
CA SER A 206 -6.80 13.85 -5.84
C SER A 206 -7.31 12.77 -4.88
N ASN A 207 -6.43 11.93 -4.33
CA ASN A 207 -6.83 10.74 -3.56
C ASN A 207 -6.61 10.86 -2.06
N LEU A 208 -5.95 11.93 -1.64
CA LEU A 208 -5.80 12.36 -0.25
C LEU A 208 -7.03 13.14 0.24
N ILE A 209 -8.11 13.11 -0.54
CA ILE A 209 -9.21 14.07 -0.53
C ILE A 209 -10.53 13.51 0.01
N GLU A 210 -10.62 12.20 0.26
CA GLU A 210 -11.88 11.57 0.72
C GLU A 210 -11.78 10.79 2.05
N ALA A 211 -10.69 10.93 2.84
CA ALA A 211 -10.51 10.28 4.16
C ALA A 211 -10.56 11.27 5.31
#